data_AF-A0A9D2T2S7-F1
#
_entry.id   AF-A0A9D2T2S7-F1
#
_cell.length_a   1.000
_cell.length_b   1.000
_cell.length_c   1.000
_cell.angle_alpha   90.00
_cell.angle_beta   90.00
_cell.angle_gamma   90.00
#
_symmetry.space_group_name_H-M   'P 1'
#
loop_
_entity.id
_entity.type
_entity.pdbx_description
1 polymer ?
#
loop_
_entity_poly.entity_id
_entity_poly.type
_entity_poly.pdbx_seq_one_letter_code
_entity_poly.pdbx_strand_id
1 'polypeptide(L)' 'MSEINMLMTVTKRSVGRRLLACYEEIGLSSTLCTLAQGTATSEILDYFGLEVTEKMVTLTVVSDDTWK' A
#
# COMPACT_ATOMS: atom_id res chain seq x y z
N MET A 1 18.00 -19.50 -7.54
CA MET A 1 16.71 -18.96 -7.98
C MET A 1 16.39 -17.84 -7.04
N SER A 2 16.27 -16.61 -7.52
CA SER A 2 15.89 -15.49 -6.65
C SER A 2 14.44 -15.68 -6.22
N GLU A 3 14.13 -15.58 -4.93
CA GLU A 3 12.76 -15.66 -4.46
C GLU A 3 11.98 -14.43 -4.95
N ILE A 4 10.78 -14.67 -5.48
CA ILE A 4 9.87 -13.61 -5.95
C ILE A 4 8.72 -13.53 -4.97
N ASN A 5 8.55 -12.37 -4.36
CA ASN A 5 7.53 -12.08 -3.38
C ASN A 5 6.59 -10.98 -3.90
N MET A 6 5.38 -10.91 -3.35
CA MET A 6 4.43 -9.83 -3.61
C MET A 6 4.26 -8.99 -2.36
N LEU A 7 4.71 -7.75 -2.42
CA LEU A 7 4.46 -6.75 -1.38
C LEU A 7 3.11 -6.10 -1.63
N MET A 8 2.17 -6.32 -0.70
CA MET A 8 0.88 -5.62 -0.65
C MET A 8 0.94 -4.54 0.43
N THR A 9 0.57 -3.31 0.09
CA THR A 9 0.52 -2.21 1.06
C THR A 9 -0.82 -1.52 1.01
N VAL A 10 -1.44 -1.33 2.17
CA VAL A 10 -2.69 -0.61 2.34
C VAL A 10 -2.39 0.68 3.10
N THR A 11 -2.73 1.83 2.52
CA THR A 11 -2.46 3.13 3.14
C THR A 11 -3.62 4.09 2.98
N LYS A 12 -3.61 5.18 3.76
CA LYS A 12 -4.54 6.29 3.57
C LYS A 12 -4.32 6.88 2.17
N ARG A 13 -5.42 7.15 1.45
CA ARG A 13 -5.37 7.70 0.10
C ARG A 13 -4.51 8.96 -0.04
N SER A 14 -4.48 9.79 1.01
CA SER A 14 -3.69 11.02 1.08
C SER A 14 -2.18 10.79 1.10
N VAL A 15 -1.71 9.65 1.62
CA VAL A 15 -0.28 9.31 1.73
C VAL A 15 0.20 8.54 0.50
N GLY A 16 -0.71 7.93 -0.27
CA GLY A 16 -0.38 7.04 -1.39
C GLY A 16 0.62 7.60 -2.41
N ARG A 17 0.51 8.89 -2.80
CA ARG A 17 1.49 9.49 -3.74
C ARG A 17 2.91 9.54 -3.18
N ARG A 18 3.06 9.81 -1.89
CA ARG A 18 4.37 9.84 -1.23
C ARG A 18 4.95 8.43 -1.09
N LEU A 19 4.10 7.42 -0.89
CA LEU A 19 4.51 6.02 -0.90
C LEU A 19 5.04 5.61 -2.29
N LEU A 20 4.35 6.00 -3.36
CA LEU A 20 4.79 5.69 -4.73
C LEU A 20 6.12 6.36 -5.09
N ALA A 21 6.33 7.61 -4.68
CA ALA A 21 7.62 8.28 -4.84
C ALA A 21 8.75 7.52 -4.11
N CYS A 22 8.50 7.03 -2.90
CA CYS A 22 9.45 6.19 -2.17
C CYS A 22 9.76 4.89 -2.94
N TYR A 23 8.74 4.23 -3.52
CA TYR A 23 8.94 3.01 -4.32
C TYR A 23 9.81 3.27 -5.55
N GLU A 24 9.60 4.38 -6.24
CA GLU A 24 10.47 4.79 -7.36
C GLU A 24 11.91 5.03 -6.90
N GLU A 25 12.14 5.70 -5.76
CA GLU A 25 13.48 5.95 -5.21
C GLU A 25 14.26 4.67 -4.88
N ILE A 26 13.58 3.62 -4.42
CA ILE A 26 14.21 2.32 -4.09
C ILE A 26 14.21 1.32 -5.27
N GLY A 27 13.77 1.75 -6.46
CA GLY A 27 13.82 0.94 -7.68
C GLY A 27 12.63 -0.03 -7.87
N LEU A 28 11.56 0.12 -7.10
CA LEU A 28 10.31 -0.64 -7.22
C LEU A 28 9.35 -0.05 -8.27
N SER A 29 9.76 -0.12 -9.54
CA SER A 29 9.03 0.50 -10.66
C SER A 29 7.77 -0.27 -11.11
N SER A 30 7.65 -1.57 -10.79
CA SER A 30 6.52 -2.41 -11.21
C SER A 30 5.45 -2.51 -10.10
N THR A 31 4.66 -1.45 -9.93
CA THR A 31 3.60 -1.36 -8.91
C THR A 31 2.22 -1.18 -9.53
N LEU A 32 1.28 -2.07 -9.20
CA LEU A 32 -0.15 -1.90 -9.49
C LEU A 32 -0.82 -1.14 -8.34
N CYS A 33 -1.58 -0.09 -8.66
CA CYS A 33 -2.31 0.71 -7.67
C CYS A 33 -3.81 0.58 -7.86
N THR A 34 -4.56 0.35 -6.78
CA THR A 34 -6.02 0.33 -6.79
C THR A 34 -6.58 1.17 -5.63
N LEU A 35 -7.81 1.64 -5.81
CA LEU A 35 -8.58 2.25 -4.73
C LEU A 35 -9.34 1.15 -3.99
N ALA A 36 -9.39 1.27 -2.67
CA ALA A 36 -10.17 0.38 -1.83
C ALA A 36 -10.98 1.20 -0.84
N GLN A 37 -12.12 0.65 -0.43
CA GLN A 37 -12.88 1.18 0.70
C GLN A 37 -12.50 0.35 1.92
N GLY A 38 -12.03 1.00 2.97
CA GLY A 38 -11.62 0.33 4.19
C GLY A 38 -12.17 1.04 5.41
N THR A 39 -12.53 0.25 6.42
CA THR A 39 -12.69 0.76 7.77
C THR A 39 -11.30 0.97 8.37
N ALA A 40 -11.20 1.87 9.35
CA ALA A 40 -9.93 2.47 9.69
C ALA A 40 -9.48 2.20 11.14
N THR A 41 -8.28 2.70 11.38
CA THR A 41 -7.27 2.49 12.42
C THR A 41 -7.73 2.52 13.89
N SER A 42 -8.99 2.87 14.16
CA SER A 42 -9.56 2.93 15.51
C SER A 42 -10.83 2.10 15.60
N GLU A 43 -10.84 1.08 16.46
CA GLU A 43 -12.02 0.25 16.72
C GLU A 43 -13.25 1.11 17.08
N ILE A 44 -13.07 2.25 17.75
CA ILE A 44 -14.18 3.13 18.16
C ILE A 44 -14.84 3.77 16.94
N LEU A 45 -14.06 4.34 16.02
CA LEU A 45 -14.62 5.00 14.85
C LEU A 45 -15.22 3.98 13.86
N ASP A 46 -14.66 2.77 13.82
CA ASP A 46 -15.24 1.65 13.09
C ASP A 46 -16.58 1.22 13.69
N TYR A 47 -16.67 1.09 15.02
CA TYR A 47 -17.91 0.75 15.73
C TYR A 47 -19.06 1.74 15.45
N PHE A 48 -18.75 3.03 15.35
CA PHE A 48 -19.74 4.06 15.00
C PHE A 48 -19.96 4.24 13.49
N GLY A 49 -19.25 3.51 12.63
CA GLY A 49 -19.34 3.65 11.17
C GLY A 49 -18.83 5.00 10.65
N LEU A 50 -18.03 5.72 11.45
CA LEU A 50 -17.56 7.07 11.16
C LEU A 50 -16.21 7.08 10.42
N GLU A 51 -15.57 5.91 10.25
CA GLU A 51 -14.24 5.78 9.62
C GLU A 51 -14.23 4.95 8.32
N VAL A 52 -15.31 4.97 7.56
CA VAL A 52 -15.29 4.43 6.19
C VAL A 52 -14.54 5.43 5.31
N THR A 53 -13.29 5.11 4.98
CA THR A 53 -12.42 6.01 4.21
C THR A 53 -11.81 5.31 3.01
N GLU A 54 -11.66 6.06 1.91
CA GLU A 54 -10.92 5.57 0.75
C GLU A 54 -9.45 5.33 1.14
N LYS A 55 -8.97 4.14 0.79
CA LYS A 55 -7.59 3.70 0.94
C LYS A 55 -6.98 3.52 -0.45
N MET A 56 -5.66 3.59 -0.51
CA MET A 56 -4.89 3.13 -1.64
C MET A 56 -4.29 1.77 -1.30
N VAL A 57 -4.42 0.82 -2.21
CA VAL A 57 -3.76 -0.48 -2.15
C VAL A 57 -2.73 -0.54 -3.27
N THR A 58 -1.50 -0.91 -2.93
CA THR A 58 -0.43 -1.14 -3.90
C THR A 58 -0.01 -2.60 -3.87
N LEU A 59 0.22 -3.16 -5.05
CA LEU A 59 0.73 -4.52 -5.25
C LEU A 59 2.03 -4.41 -6.06
N THR A 60 3.15 -4.79 -5.46
CA THR A 60 4.48 -4.66 -6.05
C THR A 60 5.19 -6.00 -6.01
N VAL A 61 5.79 -6.39 -7.13
CA VAL A 61 6.64 -7.59 -7.17
C VAL A 61 8.02 -7.22 -6.67
N VAL A 62 8.50 -7.96 -5.66
CA VAL A 62 9.81 -7.74 -5.04
C VAL A 62 10.64 -9.03 -5.06
N SER A 63 11.96 -8.88 -5.04
CA SER A 63 12.94 -9.95 -4.95
C SER A 63 14.08 -9.50 -4.03
N ASP A 64 14.96 -10.41 -3.63
CA ASP A 64 16.13 -10.10 -2.81
C ASP A 64 17.02 -8.98 -3.39
N ASP A 65 16.99 -8.78 -4.70
CA ASP A 65 17.77 -7.73 -5.39
C ASP A 65 17.11 -6.35 -5.31
N THR A 66 15.78 -6.31 -5.25
CA THR A 66 14.97 -5.08 -5.29
C THR A 66 14.52 -4.61 -3.90
N TRP A 67 14.55 -5.51 -2.91
CA TRP A 67 14.22 -5.21 -1.51
C TRP A 67 15.47 -5.36 -0.63
N LYS A 68 16.18 -4.25 -0.36
CA LYS A 68 17.38 -4.19 0.50
C LYS A 68 17.17 -3.32 1.73
#